data_AF-A0A7W7HYP1-F1
#
_entry.id   AF-A0A7W7HYP1-F1
#
_cell.length_a   1.000
_cell.length_b   1.000
_cell.length_c   1.000
_cell.angle_alpha   90.00
_cell.angle_beta   90.00
_cell.angle_gamma   90.00
#
_symmetry.space_group_name_H-M   'P 1'
#
loop_
_entity.id
_entity.type
_entity.pdbx_description
1 polymer ?
#
loop_
_entity_poly.entity_id
_entity_poly.type
_entity_poly.pdbx_seq_one_letter_code
_entity_poly.pdbx_strand_id
1 'polypeptide(L)'
;MHRRLTAGVLAASLALAGCAAESPVSPLPTEAAPSVPAPAVSISVPPTTPATSTPATRAPSRRSPAATPRTSRTSTKPTPSCEGAVVHTIDAAADELSLIPAMCVGTGAVLRIENIGPGEVTIDSPDLVAQHYEAGVVEVRFVRRGTVVVTIPQGGDAYDITVVVR
;
A
#
# COMPACT_ATOMS: atom_id res chain seq x y z
N MET A 1 10.28 27.86 -51.34
CA MET A 1 10.87 29.10 -50.79
C MET A 1 11.46 28.78 -49.42
N HIS A 2 12.77 28.97 -49.27
CA HIS A 2 13.56 28.59 -48.10
C HIS A 2 13.49 29.66 -46.99
N ARG A 3 13.32 29.24 -45.73
CA ARG A 3 13.74 30.00 -44.53
C ARG A 3 14.24 28.97 -43.51
N ARG A 4 15.51 28.58 -43.61
CA ARG A 4 16.70 29.12 -42.91
C ARG A 4 16.67 28.83 -41.41
N LEU A 5 17.47 27.82 -41.04
CA LEU A 5 17.94 27.47 -39.71
C LEU A 5 18.60 28.67 -39.01
N THR A 6 18.37 28.78 -37.70
CA THR A 6 19.26 29.49 -36.77
C THR A 6 19.57 28.58 -35.59
N ALA A 7 20.77 28.00 -35.64
CA ALA A 7 21.43 27.34 -34.54
C ALA A 7 21.87 28.40 -33.52
N GLY A 8 21.50 28.21 -32.25
CA GLY A 8 22.01 28.97 -31.12
C GLY A 8 22.70 28.02 -30.15
N VAL A 9 23.99 27.74 -30.40
CA VAL A 9 24.87 27.11 -29.43
C VAL A 9 25.29 28.20 -28.46
N LEU A 10 24.89 28.09 -27.19
CA LEU A 10 25.55 28.81 -26.10
C LEU A 10 25.99 27.78 -25.05
N ALA A 11 27.25 27.39 -25.18
CA ALA A 11 28.00 26.68 -24.18
C ALA A 11 28.37 27.67 -23.06
N ALA A 12 28.06 27.33 -21.82
CA ALA A 12 28.68 27.92 -20.64
C ALA A 12 29.02 26.79 -19.66
N SER A 13 30.14 26.13 -19.93
CA SER A 13 30.83 25.26 -19.00
C SER A 13 31.58 26.11 -17.98
N LEU A 14 31.11 26.16 -16.74
CA LEU A 14 31.87 26.62 -15.58
C LEU A 14 32.40 25.41 -14.83
N ALA A 15 33.73 25.27 -14.86
CA ALA A 15 34.49 24.27 -14.16
C ALA A 15 35.34 24.92 -13.06
N LEU A 16 35.61 24.12 -12.03
CA LEU A 16 36.71 24.18 -11.04
C LEU A 16 36.53 25.00 -9.76
N ALA A 17 36.53 24.26 -8.65
CA ALA A 17 37.29 24.39 -7.40
C ALA A 17 36.40 23.87 -6.26
N GLY A 18 36.80 23.03 -5.31
CA GLY A 18 38.09 22.64 -4.78
C GLY A 18 37.82 21.99 -3.42
N CYS A 19 38.75 21.15 -2.98
CA CYS A 19 38.69 20.20 -1.88
C CYS A 19 38.24 20.71 -0.49
N ALA A 20 37.66 19.75 0.24
CA ALA A 20 37.88 19.44 1.67
C ALA A 20 37.44 20.45 2.75
N ALA A 21 36.42 20.06 3.52
CA ALA A 21 36.45 20.17 4.97
C ALA A 21 35.55 19.07 5.58
N GLU A 22 36.14 17.93 5.89
CA GLU A 22 35.65 17.03 6.94
C GLU A 22 35.55 17.84 8.24
N SER A 23 34.37 17.92 8.84
CA SER A 23 34.21 18.36 10.23
C SER A 23 33.96 17.13 11.10
N PRO A 24 34.89 16.75 11.99
CA PRO A 24 34.73 15.63 12.89
C PRO A 24 33.73 15.93 14.03
N VAL A 25 33.14 14.83 14.48
CA VAL A 25 32.10 14.62 15.49
C VAL A 25 32.33 15.35 16.82
N SER A 26 31.24 15.78 17.46
CA SER A 26 31.20 15.96 18.93
C SER A 26 29.96 15.24 19.49
N PRO A 27 30.13 14.11 20.20
CA PRO A 27 29.05 13.44 20.91
C PRO A 27 28.97 13.88 22.39
N LEU A 28 27.77 13.63 22.99
CA LEU A 28 27.34 13.68 24.42
C LEU A 28 26.59 14.94 24.90
N PRO A 29 25.68 14.85 25.92
CA PRO A 29 25.52 13.76 26.90
C PRO A 29 24.10 13.16 27.09
N THR A 30 24.08 11.85 27.39
CA THR A 30 23.45 11.14 28.52
C THR A 30 22.26 11.76 29.30
N GLU A 31 21.21 10.92 29.47
CA GLU A 31 20.19 10.83 30.56
C GLU A 31 19.07 11.91 30.52
N ALA A 32 17.78 11.60 30.63
CA ALA A 32 17.14 10.69 31.58
C ALA A 32 15.84 10.06 31.04
N ALA A 33 15.62 8.81 31.43
CA ALA A 33 14.30 8.19 31.43
C ALA A 33 13.51 8.65 32.66
N PRO A 34 12.23 9.01 32.53
CA PRO A 34 11.28 8.98 33.63
C PRO A 34 10.28 7.83 33.47
N SER A 35 10.45 6.85 34.36
CA SER A 35 9.44 6.13 35.14
C SER A 35 8.04 5.87 34.56
N VAL A 36 7.79 4.58 34.34
CA VAL A 36 6.46 3.96 34.27
C VAL A 36 5.78 4.01 35.65
N PRO A 37 4.49 4.39 35.73
CA PRO A 37 3.60 3.85 36.74
C PRO A 37 2.54 2.95 36.09
N ALA A 38 2.56 1.68 36.48
CA ALA A 38 1.48 0.72 36.22
C ALA A 38 0.32 0.97 37.19
N PRO A 39 -0.94 1.09 36.73
CA PRO A 39 -2.08 0.80 37.57
C PRO A 39 -2.37 -0.70 37.53
N ALA A 40 -2.08 -1.37 38.64
CA ALA A 40 -2.67 -2.66 38.96
C ALA A 40 -4.16 -2.46 39.22
N VAL A 41 -5.01 -3.11 38.42
CA VAL A 41 -6.42 -3.30 38.78
C VAL A 41 -6.71 -4.79 38.72
N SER A 42 -6.53 -5.44 39.87
CA SER A 42 -7.11 -6.74 40.16
C SER A 42 -8.61 -6.56 40.36
N ILE A 43 -9.41 -7.11 39.46
CA ILE A 43 -10.81 -7.43 39.78
C ILE A 43 -10.99 -8.92 39.53
N SER A 44 -11.45 -9.56 40.59
CA SER A 44 -11.65 -10.99 40.74
C SER A 44 -13.12 -11.33 40.52
N VAL A 45 -13.37 -12.62 40.22
CA VAL A 45 -14.61 -13.41 40.43
C VAL A 45 -15.61 -13.45 39.25
N PRO A 46 -16.36 -14.56 38.97
CA PRO A 46 -16.17 -16.02 39.19
C PRO A 46 -16.29 -16.87 37.88
N PRO A 47 -16.00 -18.19 37.91
CA PRO A 47 -16.37 -19.12 36.84
C PRO A 47 -17.86 -19.52 36.92
N THR A 48 -18.56 -19.57 35.79
CA THR A 48 -19.91 -20.16 35.72
C THR A 48 -20.06 -21.00 34.45
N THR A 49 -19.88 -22.30 34.62
CA THR A 49 -20.52 -23.39 33.88
C THR A 49 -21.30 -24.19 34.94
N PRO A 50 -22.46 -24.83 34.69
CA PRO A 50 -22.84 -25.52 33.45
C PRO A 50 -24.34 -25.39 33.07
N ALA A 51 -24.73 -25.84 31.86
CA ALA A 51 -26.00 -26.56 31.66
C ALA A 51 -26.09 -27.17 30.25
N THR A 52 -25.92 -28.49 30.20
CA THR A 52 -26.35 -29.38 29.11
C THR A 52 -27.88 -29.38 29.04
N SER A 53 -28.47 -29.19 27.86
CA SER A 53 -29.82 -29.68 27.55
C SER A 53 -30.02 -29.91 26.05
N THR A 54 -29.94 -31.18 25.66
CA THR A 54 -30.69 -31.82 24.55
C THR A 54 -31.78 -32.69 25.20
N PRO A 55 -32.88 -33.15 24.55
CA PRO A 55 -33.22 -33.13 23.12
C PRO A 55 -34.68 -32.71 22.80
N ALA A 56 -35.02 -32.48 21.52
CA ALA A 56 -36.25 -33.02 20.87
C ALA A 56 -36.45 -32.47 19.43
N THR A 57 -36.34 -33.38 18.46
CA THR A 57 -37.29 -33.65 17.37
C THR A 57 -38.00 -32.49 16.66
N ARG A 58 -37.59 -32.19 15.41
CA ARG A 58 -38.50 -32.26 14.24
C ARG A 58 -37.76 -32.20 12.91
N ALA A 59 -37.79 -33.30 12.17
CA ALA A 59 -37.51 -33.31 10.74
C ALA A 59 -38.66 -32.62 9.97
N PRO A 60 -38.33 -31.91 8.88
CA PRO A 60 -39.05 -32.15 7.65
C PRO A 60 -38.08 -32.40 6.48
N SER A 61 -38.26 -33.57 5.88
CA SER A 61 -37.80 -33.92 4.54
C SER A 61 -38.29 -32.88 3.52
N ARG A 62 -37.39 -32.36 2.67
CA ARG A 62 -37.68 -32.03 1.27
C ARG A 62 -36.41 -31.73 0.45
N ARG A 63 -36.07 -32.74 -0.36
CA ARG A 63 -35.77 -32.66 -1.81
C ARG A 63 -34.46 -31.95 -2.22
N SER A 64 -33.42 -32.77 -2.39
CA SER A 64 -32.18 -32.46 -3.10
C SER A 64 -32.43 -31.96 -4.53
N PRO A 65 -31.84 -30.84 -4.95
CA PRO A 65 -31.63 -30.55 -6.37
C PRO A 65 -30.42 -31.34 -6.86
N ALA A 66 -30.58 -31.98 -8.02
CA ALA A 66 -29.55 -32.75 -8.70
C ALA A 66 -28.27 -31.93 -8.93
N ALA A 67 -27.14 -32.49 -8.51
CA ALA A 67 -25.82 -31.96 -8.82
C ALA A 67 -25.53 -32.13 -10.32
N THR A 68 -25.71 -31.07 -11.10
CA THR A 68 -25.04 -30.96 -12.39
C THR A 68 -23.54 -30.82 -12.16
N PRO A 69 -22.67 -31.64 -12.79
CA PRO A 69 -21.23 -31.43 -12.73
C PRO A 69 -20.91 -30.14 -13.49
N ARG A 70 -20.79 -29.03 -12.76
CA ARG A 70 -20.23 -27.81 -13.31
C ARG A 70 -18.77 -28.11 -13.58
N THR A 71 -18.41 -28.30 -14.84
CA THR A 71 -17.01 -28.30 -15.29
C THR A 71 -16.38 -27.01 -14.80
N SER A 72 -15.67 -27.10 -13.68
CA SER A 72 -14.72 -26.10 -13.24
C SER A 72 -13.68 -26.00 -14.34
N ARG A 73 -13.84 -25.03 -15.23
CA ARG A 73 -12.76 -24.60 -16.10
C ARG A 73 -11.67 -24.08 -15.18
N THR A 74 -10.70 -24.93 -14.87
CA THR A 74 -9.42 -24.50 -14.31
C THR A 74 -8.80 -23.61 -15.37
N SER A 75 -9.13 -22.32 -15.31
CA SER A 75 -8.43 -21.30 -16.05
C SER A 75 -7.04 -21.25 -15.43
N THR A 76 -6.13 -22.07 -15.96
CA THR A 76 -4.68 -21.95 -15.72
C THR A 76 -4.24 -20.66 -16.39
N LYS A 77 -4.67 -19.53 -15.83
CA LYS A 77 -4.20 -18.21 -16.21
C LYS A 77 -2.71 -18.21 -15.82
N PRO A 78 -1.80 -17.82 -16.73
CA PRO A 78 -0.40 -17.65 -16.38
C PRO A 78 -0.37 -16.77 -15.12
N THR A 79 0.18 -17.28 -14.02
CA THR A 79 0.40 -16.44 -12.85
C THR A 79 1.39 -15.37 -13.28
N PRO A 80 1.00 -14.08 -13.35
CA PRO A 80 1.99 -13.05 -13.58
C PRO A 80 3.01 -13.16 -12.46
N SER A 81 4.28 -13.25 -12.84
CA SER A 81 5.38 -13.08 -11.89
C SER A 81 5.21 -11.71 -11.25
N CYS A 82 5.04 -11.68 -9.94
CA CYS A 82 4.93 -10.43 -9.21
C CYS A 82 6.26 -9.71 -9.29
N GLU A 83 6.19 -8.40 -9.51
CA GLU A 83 7.34 -7.53 -9.45
C GLU A 83 7.92 -7.58 -8.04
N GLY A 84 9.22 -7.29 -7.88
CA GLY A 84 9.89 -7.37 -6.58
C GLY A 84 9.48 -6.25 -5.63
N ALA A 85 10.36 -5.92 -4.68
CA ALA A 85 10.25 -4.70 -3.87
C ALA A 85 10.72 -3.49 -4.71
N VAL A 86 9.88 -3.07 -5.67
CA VAL A 86 10.16 -1.97 -6.59
C VAL A 86 9.36 -0.72 -6.23
N VAL A 87 9.78 0.44 -6.76
CA VAL A 87 9.02 1.68 -6.65
C VAL A 87 8.22 1.88 -7.93
N HIS A 88 6.90 1.97 -7.82
CA HIS A 88 6.01 2.35 -8.92
C HIS A 88 5.55 3.77 -8.73
N THR A 89 5.86 4.64 -9.69
CA THR A 89 5.39 6.03 -9.68
C THR A 89 4.18 6.16 -10.59
N ILE A 90 3.15 6.86 -10.12
CA ILE A 90 1.96 7.22 -10.89
C ILE A 90 1.68 8.70 -10.68
N ASP A 91 1.34 9.41 -11.75
CA ASP A 91 0.88 10.79 -11.68
C ASP A 91 -0.65 10.82 -11.53
N ALA A 92 -1.16 11.38 -10.42
CA ALA A 92 -2.59 11.47 -10.18
C ALA A 92 -3.30 12.48 -11.11
N ALA A 93 -2.56 13.38 -11.75
CA ALA A 93 -3.11 14.32 -12.72
C ALA A 93 -3.15 13.76 -14.15
N ALA A 94 -2.45 12.65 -14.42
CA ALA A 94 -2.37 12.05 -15.75
C ALA A 94 -3.48 11.02 -15.98
N ASP A 95 -3.93 10.85 -17.22
CA ASP A 95 -4.95 9.83 -17.59
C ASP A 95 -4.46 8.37 -17.46
N GLU A 96 -3.26 8.16 -16.89
CA GLU A 96 -2.62 6.87 -16.72
C GLU A 96 -3.29 6.00 -15.65
N LEU A 97 -4.01 6.61 -14.71
CA LEU A 97 -4.74 5.88 -13.65
C LEU A 97 -5.79 4.91 -14.22
N SER A 98 -6.40 5.25 -15.36
CA SER A 98 -7.34 4.38 -16.07
C SER A 98 -6.68 3.11 -16.67
N LEU A 99 -5.37 3.15 -16.90
CA LEU A 99 -4.62 2.08 -17.57
C LEU A 99 -4.11 1.02 -16.59
N ILE A 100 -4.07 1.33 -15.28
CA ILE A 100 -3.44 0.49 -14.26
C ILE A 100 -4.48 0.03 -13.22
N PRO A 101 -5.40 -0.89 -13.58
CA PRO A 101 -6.41 -1.38 -12.64
C PRO A 101 -5.85 -2.36 -11.60
N ALA A 102 -4.74 -3.02 -11.90
CA ALA A 102 -4.15 -4.02 -11.00
C ALA A 102 -2.65 -4.21 -11.22
N MET A 103 -1.94 -4.50 -10.13
CA MET A 103 -0.50 -4.81 -10.13
C MET A 103 -0.18 -5.91 -9.10
N CYS A 104 0.91 -6.65 -9.33
CA CYS A 104 1.43 -7.60 -8.35
C CYS A 104 2.86 -7.26 -8.00
N VAL A 105 3.14 -7.06 -6.71
CA VAL A 105 4.44 -6.61 -6.18
C VAL A 105 4.88 -7.47 -5.00
N GLY A 106 6.15 -7.36 -4.63
CA GLY A 106 6.72 -7.99 -3.45
C GLY A 106 6.56 -7.12 -2.21
N THR A 107 6.61 -7.75 -1.05
CA THR A 107 6.69 -7.01 0.23
C THR A 107 7.89 -6.04 0.21
N GLY A 108 7.66 -4.79 0.60
CA GLY A 108 8.64 -3.70 0.57
C GLY A 108 8.56 -2.81 -0.67
N ALA A 109 7.72 -3.15 -1.65
CA ALA A 109 7.42 -2.26 -2.77
C ALA A 109 6.78 -0.95 -2.29
N VAL A 110 6.94 0.10 -3.08
CA VAL A 110 6.41 1.43 -2.80
C VAL A 110 5.59 1.91 -4.00
N LEU A 111 4.34 2.26 -3.79
CA LEU A 111 3.54 3.00 -4.75
C LEU A 111 3.65 4.48 -4.42
N ARG A 112 4.24 5.26 -5.33
CA ARG A 112 4.44 6.69 -5.21
C ARG A 112 3.45 7.41 -6.12
N ILE A 113 2.57 8.20 -5.53
CA ILE A 113 1.49 8.89 -6.22
C ILE A 113 1.83 10.37 -6.18
N GLU A 114 2.09 10.97 -7.35
CA GLU A 114 2.47 12.37 -7.49
C GLU A 114 1.27 13.25 -7.80
N ASN A 115 1.42 14.56 -7.59
CA ASN A 115 0.40 15.57 -7.87
C ASN A 115 -0.94 15.32 -7.16
N ILE A 116 -0.89 14.82 -5.93
CA ILE A 116 -2.07 14.50 -5.12
C ILE A 116 -2.09 15.29 -3.81
N GLY A 117 -3.28 15.68 -3.36
CA GLY A 117 -3.48 16.41 -2.10
C GLY A 117 -3.33 15.53 -0.86
N PRO A 118 -3.10 16.13 0.32
CA PRO A 118 -3.02 15.40 1.57
C PRO A 118 -4.37 14.75 1.92
N GLY A 119 -4.35 13.46 2.24
CA GLY A 119 -5.55 12.72 2.66
C GLY A 119 -6.53 12.37 1.54
N GLU A 120 -6.16 12.59 0.27
CA GLU A 120 -7.00 12.24 -0.88
C GLU A 120 -6.96 10.73 -1.20
N VAL A 121 -5.82 10.08 -0.97
CA VAL A 121 -5.66 8.64 -1.19
C VAL A 121 -6.31 7.85 -0.06
N THR A 122 -7.25 6.97 -0.41
CA THR A 122 -7.89 6.05 0.53
C THR A 122 -7.35 4.64 0.33
N ILE A 123 -7.16 3.91 1.43
CA ILE A 123 -6.63 2.55 1.42
C ILE A 123 -7.57 1.66 2.23
N ASP A 124 -8.03 0.57 1.61
CA ASP A 124 -8.97 -0.37 2.24
C ASP A 124 -8.35 -1.14 3.43
N SER A 125 -7.10 -1.57 3.29
CA SER A 125 -6.37 -2.37 4.29
C SER A 125 -5.14 -1.62 4.82
N PRO A 126 -5.32 -0.59 5.67
CA PRO A 126 -4.23 0.29 6.12
C PRO A 126 -3.19 -0.44 7.00
N ASP A 127 -3.53 -1.56 7.61
CA ASP A 127 -2.63 -2.39 8.41
C ASP A 127 -1.57 -3.14 7.59
N LEU A 128 -1.75 -3.23 6.27
CA LEU A 128 -0.80 -3.87 5.34
C LEU A 128 0.22 -2.88 4.75
N VAL A 129 0.05 -1.58 5.00
CA VAL A 129 0.84 -0.52 4.39
C VAL A 129 1.38 0.46 5.42
N ALA A 130 2.43 1.17 5.05
CA ALA A 130 2.85 2.40 5.69
C ALA A 130 2.69 3.54 4.68
N GLN A 131 1.91 4.56 5.04
CA GLN A 131 1.64 5.70 4.18
C GLN A 131 2.42 6.92 4.68
N HIS A 132 3.01 7.66 3.76
CA HIS A 132 3.65 8.94 4.02
C HIS A 132 3.24 9.96 2.96
N TYR A 133 3.12 11.22 3.36
CA TYR A 133 2.83 12.32 2.45
C TYR A 133 3.91 13.39 2.59
N GLU A 134 4.45 13.83 1.47
CA GLU A 134 5.40 14.94 1.41
C GLU A 134 5.23 15.72 0.09
N ALA A 135 5.03 17.04 0.20
CA ALA A 135 5.09 17.98 -0.94
C ALA A 135 4.30 17.56 -2.21
N GLY A 136 3.06 17.08 -2.05
CA GLY A 136 2.20 16.68 -3.18
C GLY A 136 2.44 15.24 -3.65
N VAL A 137 3.20 14.46 -2.89
CA VAL A 137 3.47 13.05 -3.15
C VAL A 137 2.96 12.21 -1.98
N VAL A 138 2.19 11.17 -2.29
CA VAL A 138 1.83 10.11 -1.34
C VAL A 138 2.65 8.87 -1.64
N GLU A 139 3.45 8.43 -0.69
CA GLU A 139 4.13 7.14 -0.74
C GLU A 139 3.36 6.09 0.07
N VAL A 140 3.04 4.98 -0.57
CA VAL A 140 2.40 3.81 0.05
C VAL A 140 3.38 2.66 -0.02
N ARG A 141 4.04 2.36 1.11
CA ARG A 141 4.95 1.22 1.23
C ARG A 141 4.17 -0.02 1.69
N PHE A 142 4.23 -1.09 0.93
CA PHE A 142 3.60 -2.37 1.28
C PHE A 142 4.47 -3.13 2.28
N VAL A 143 4.07 -3.18 3.55
CA VAL A 143 4.88 -3.76 4.64
C VAL A 143 4.51 -5.20 4.96
N ARG A 144 3.34 -5.66 4.51
CA ARG A 144 2.86 -7.05 4.67
C ARG A 144 2.26 -7.59 3.38
N ARG A 145 2.29 -8.92 3.26
CA ARG A 145 1.61 -9.67 2.21
C ARG A 145 0.09 -9.52 2.34
N GLY A 146 -0.60 -9.50 1.21
CA GLY A 146 -2.05 -9.38 1.16
C GLY A 146 -2.54 -8.80 -0.16
N THR A 147 -3.79 -8.33 -0.18
CA THR A 147 -4.34 -7.58 -1.31
C THR A 147 -4.84 -6.25 -0.77
N VAL A 148 -4.43 -5.16 -1.40
CA VAL A 148 -4.75 -3.80 -0.99
C VAL A 148 -5.44 -3.11 -2.16
N VAL A 149 -6.54 -2.45 -1.91
CA VAL A 149 -7.15 -1.53 -2.87
C VAL A 149 -6.75 -0.12 -2.49
N VAL A 150 -6.14 0.58 -3.44
CA VAL A 150 -5.76 1.99 -3.31
C VAL A 150 -6.69 2.80 -4.18
N THR A 151 -7.50 3.65 -3.56
CA THR A 151 -8.45 4.53 -4.24
C THR A 151 -7.84 5.93 -4.37
N ILE A 152 -7.73 6.40 -5.61
CA ILE A 152 -7.11 7.67 -5.97
C ILE A 152 -8.18 8.56 -6.64
N PRO A 153 -8.57 9.69 -6.06
CA PRO A 153 -9.47 10.62 -6.71
C PRO A 153 -8.74 11.41 -7.80
N GLN A 154 -9.35 11.54 -8.98
CA GLN A 154 -8.84 12.34 -10.08
C GLN A 154 -10.00 12.92 -10.89
N GLY A 155 -10.00 14.24 -11.12
CA GLY A 155 -10.96 14.89 -12.03
C GLY A 155 -12.43 14.80 -11.62
N GLY A 156 -12.74 14.37 -10.39
CA GLY A 156 -14.10 14.10 -9.91
C GLY A 156 -14.48 12.62 -9.92
N ASP A 157 -13.64 11.76 -10.51
CA ASP A 157 -13.78 10.31 -10.51
C ASP A 157 -12.86 9.66 -9.46
N ALA A 158 -13.15 8.41 -9.10
CA ALA A 158 -12.33 7.62 -8.19
C ALA A 158 -11.77 6.40 -8.94
N TYR A 159 -10.45 6.23 -8.86
CA TYR A 159 -9.72 5.14 -9.53
C TYR A 159 -9.20 4.14 -8.51
N ASP A 160 -9.60 2.88 -8.66
CA ASP A 160 -9.19 1.80 -7.77
C ASP A 160 -8.05 1.00 -8.39
N ILE A 161 -6.91 0.97 -7.70
CA ILE A 161 -5.76 0.15 -8.04
C ILE A 161 -5.73 -1.05 -7.10
N THR A 162 -5.91 -2.26 -7.66
CA THR A 162 -5.78 -3.50 -6.90
C THR A 162 -4.32 -3.94 -6.85
N VAL A 163 -3.70 -3.90 -5.68
CA VAL A 163 -2.32 -4.32 -5.46
C VAL A 163 -2.28 -5.65 -4.74
N VAL A 164 -1.74 -6.68 -5.40
CA VAL A 164 -1.49 -7.99 -4.77
C VAL A 164 -0.04 -8.05 -4.30
N VAL A 165 0.18 -8.26 -3.01
CA VAL A 165 1.51 -8.31 -2.38
C VAL A 165 1.86 -9.75 -2.02
N ARG A 166 2.94 -10.28 -2.59
CA ARG A 166 3.44 -11.65 -2.35
C ARG A 166 4.79 -11.71 -1.64
#